data_AF-A0A6D2K344-F1
#
_entry.id   AF-A0A6D2K344-F1
#
_cell.length_a   1.000
_cell.length_b   1.000
_cell.length_c   1.000
_cell.angle_alpha   90.00
_cell.angle_beta   90.00
_cell.angle_gamma   90.00
#
_symmetry.space_group_name_H-M   'P 1'
#
loop_
_entity.id
_entity.type
_entity.pdbx_description
1 polymer ?
#
loop_
_entity_poly.entity_id
_entity_poly.type
_entity_poly.pdbx_seq_one_letter_code
_entity_poly.pdbx_strand_id
1 'polypeptide(L)'
;MDFARKYSFGIMLICGEGPWKGPFKIKGLWLFRGPEIPKLIMDEMYDMELYEWTKVDISDEAHKERVSQMIQDSNPFESEALLDAKCFM
;
A
#
# COMPACT_ATOMS: atom_id res chain seq x y z
N MET A 1 8.12 9.83 9.15
CA MET A 1 8.36 8.47 8.63
C MET A 1 9.83 8.01 8.70
N ASP A 2 10.83 8.87 8.96
CA ASP A 2 12.25 8.45 8.96
C ASP A 2 12.61 7.28 9.88
N PHE A 3 11.86 7.10 10.97
CA PHE A 3 12.03 5.95 11.84
C PHE A 3 11.49 4.65 11.21
N ALA A 4 10.28 4.68 10.64
CA ALA A 4 9.62 3.51 10.04
C ALA A 4 10.38 2.97 8.82
N ARG A 5 10.97 3.87 8.01
CA ARG A 5 11.79 3.56 6.82
C ARG A 5 12.89 2.50 7.04
N LYS A 6 13.47 2.44 8.24
CA LYS A 6 14.48 1.43 8.59
C LYS A 6 13.93 0.00 8.72
N TYR A 7 12.63 -0.14 8.92
CA TYR A 7 11.95 -1.39 9.26
C TYR A 7 10.78 -1.71 8.31
N SER A 8 10.47 -0.81 7.38
CA SER A 8 9.36 -0.96 6.45
C SER A 8 9.65 -0.34 5.10
N PHE A 9 9.13 -0.98 4.06
CA PHE A 9 9.03 -0.43 2.71
C PHE A 9 7.55 -0.35 2.33
N GLY A 10 7.13 0.72 1.67
CA GLY A 10 5.73 0.92 1.28
C GLY A 10 5.57 1.47 -0.12
N ILE A 11 4.51 1.06 -0.81
CA ILE A 11 4.04 1.70 -2.05
C ILE A 11 2.58 2.08 -1.82
N MET A 12 2.23 3.33 -2.09
CA MET A 12 0.87 3.84 -2.02
C MET A 12 0.43 4.25 -3.42
N LEU A 13 -0.71 3.72 -3.85
CA LEU A 13 -1.35 4.01 -5.12
C LEU A 13 -2.55 4.92 -4.90
N ILE A 14 -2.70 5.92 -5.77
CA ILE A 14 -3.87 6.78 -5.85
C ILE A 14 -4.64 6.39 -7.10
N CYS A 15 -5.84 5.85 -6.92
CA CYS A 15 -6.73 5.41 -7.99
C CYS A 15 -7.98 6.30 -8.08
N GLY A 16 -8.57 6.42 -9.27
CA GLY A 16 -9.83 7.14 -9.46
C GLY A 16 -10.26 7.24 -10.92
N GLU A 17 -11.28 8.04 -11.19
CA GLU A 17 -11.81 8.24 -12.55
C GLU A 17 -11.02 9.27 -13.38
N GLY A 18 -10.11 10.01 -12.75
CA GLY A 18 -9.24 10.98 -13.40
C GLY A 18 -8.65 11.98 -12.40
N PRO A 19 -7.59 12.74 -12.77
CA PRO A 19 -6.82 13.59 -11.85
C PRO A 19 -7.62 14.72 -11.17
N TRP A 20 -8.79 15.07 -11.71
CA TRP A 20 -9.65 16.16 -11.22
C TRP A 20 -11.06 15.68 -10.84
N LYS A 21 -11.30 14.37 -10.86
CA LYS A 21 -12.62 13.76 -10.61
C LYS A 21 -12.51 12.73 -9.48
N GLY A 22 -12.76 13.21 -8.27
CA GLY A 22 -12.88 12.36 -7.09
C GLY A 22 -14.19 11.57 -7.07
N PRO A 23 -14.37 10.65 -6.09
CA PRO A 23 -13.46 10.39 -4.97
C PRO A 23 -12.19 9.62 -5.39
N PHE A 24 -11.07 9.93 -4.73
CA PHE A 24 -9.82 9.19 -4.90
C PHE A 24 -9.73 8.05 -3.89
N LYS A 25 -9.28 6.88 -4.34
CA LYS A 25 -9.04 5.73 -3.49
C LYS A 25 -7.55 5.53 -3.29
N ILE A 26 -7.16 5.32 -2.05
CA ILE A 26 -5.77 5.06 -1.69
C ILE A 26 -5.64 3.56 -1.38
N LYS A 27 -4.70 2.89 -2.06
CA LYS A 27 -4.40 1.48 -1.83
C LYS A 27 -2.92 1.33 -1.56
N GLY A 28 -2.56 0.64 -0.48
CA GLY A 28 -1.18 0.50 -0.02
C GLY A 28 -0.69 -0.94 -0.02
N LEU A 29 0.58 -1.12 -0.36
CA LEU A 29 1.34 -2.33 -0.10
C LEU A 29 2.47 -1.97 0.85
N TRP A 30 2.58 -2.67 1.97
CA TRP A 30 3.64 -2.45 2.94
C TRP A 30 4.33 -3.77 3.29
N LEU A 31 5.65 -3.75 3.29
CA LEU A 31 6.51 -4.81 3.79
C LEU A 31 7.09 -4.36 5.11
N PHE A 32 6.79 -5.08 6.19
CA PHE A 32 7.35 -4.83 7.51
C PHE A 32 8.37 -5.92 7.88
N ARG A 33 9.38 -5.54 8.65
CA ARG A 33 10.33 -6.50 9.21
C ARG A 33 9.70 -7.31 10.34
N GLY A 34 9.48 -8.60 10.09
CA GLY A 34 8.94 -9.54 11.07
C GLY A 34 7.60 -10.14 10.63
N PRO A 35 7.02 -11.03 11.44
CA PRO A 35 5.76 -11.69 11.10
C PRO A 35 4.55 -10.76 11.20
N GLU A 36 4.60 -9.74 12.05
CA GLU A 36 3.50 -8.79 12.30
C GLU A 36 4.01 -7.36 12.19
N ILE A 37 3.09 -6.40 12.04
CA ILE A 37 3.43 -4.97 12.08
C ILE A 37 4.02 -4.65 13.45
N PRO A 38 5.26 -4.13 13.53
CA PRO A 38 5.88 -3.80 14.80
C PRO A 38 5.01 -2.83 15.62
N LYS A 39 4.79 -3.13 16.90
CA LYS A 39 3.98 -2.28 17.80
C LYS A 39 4.45 -0.82 17.79
N LEU A 40 5.76 -0.60 17.76
CA LEU A 40 6.32 0.74 17.68
C LEU A 40 5.90 1.53 16.42
N ILE A 41 5.66 0.85 15.29
CA ILE A 41 5.12 1.51 14.10
C ILE A 41 3.65 1.86 14.32
N MET A 42 2.87 0.95 14.91
CA MET A 42 1.45 1.20 15.23
C MET A 42 1.30 2.38 16.22
N ASP A 43 2.15 2.45 17.24
CA ASP A 43 2.06 3.48 18.29
C ASP A 43 2.53 4.87 17.79
N GLU A 44 3.50 4.93 16.87
CA GLU A 44 4.11 6.18 16.40
C GLU A 44 3.47 6.76 15.13
N MET A 45 2.72 5.95 14.37
CA MET A 45 2.09 6.37 13.12
C MET A 45 0.58 6.53 13.33
N TYR A 46 0.16 7.76 13.65
CA TYR A 46 -1.25 8.11 13.95
C TYR A 46 -2.25 7.72 12.86
N ASP A 47 -1.83 7.71 11.59
CA ASP A 47 -2.72 7.42 10.47
C ASP A 47 -2.94 5.92 10.23
N MET A 48 -2.25 5.01 10.94
CA MET A 48 -2.37 3.57 10.74
C MET A 48 -3.81 3.08 10.94
N GLU A 49 -4.55 3.68 11.86
CA GLU A 49 -5.95 3.32 12.16
C GLU A 49 -6.95 3.78 11.09
N LEU A 50 -6.54 4.67 10.18
CA LEU A 50 -7.40 5.17 9.10
C LEU A 50 -7.51 4.18 7.92
N TYR A 51 -6.70 3.12 7.91
CA TYR A 51 -6.64 2.13 6.84
C TYR A 51 -7.02 0.74 7.34
N GLU A 52 -7.61 -0.05 6.44
CA GLU A 52 -7.80 -1.47 6.66
C GLU A 52 -6.52 -2.23 6.31
N TRP A 53 -6.01 -3.03 7.26
CA TRP A 53 -4.79 -3.80 7.10
C TRP A 53 -5.10 -5.29 6.96
N THR A 54 -4.70 -5.87 5.84
CA THR A 54 -4.81 -7.30 5.59
C THR A 54 -3.43 -7.87 5.30
N LYS A 55 -3.04 -8.90 6.05
CA LYS A 55 -1.77 -9.59 5.83
C LYS A 55 -1.82 -10.35 4.51
N VAL A 56 -0.84 -10.08 3.65
CA VAL A 56 -0.70 -10.76 2.36
C VAL A 56 -0.34 -12.23 2.59
N ASP A 57 -1.15 -13.13 2.04
CA ASP A 57 -0.84 -14.55 1.94
C ASP A 57 -0.12 -14.83 0.62
N ILE A 58 1.17 -15.14 0.68
CA ILE A 58 2.00 -15.45 -0.51
C ILE A 58 1.71 -16.83 -1.10
N SER A 59 0.94 -17.67 -0.43
CA SER A 59 0.48 -18.93 -1.01
C SER A 59 -0.73 -18.73 -1.94
N ASP A 60 -1.43 -17.61 -1.81
CA ASP A 60 -2.54 -17.21 -2.66
C ASP A 60 -2.04 -16.50 -3.93
N GLU A 61 -2.36 -17.05 -5.09
CA GLU A 61 -1.98 -16.48 -6.39
C GLU A 61 -2.67 -15.14 -6.68
N ALA A 62 -3.89 -14.91 -6.18
CA ALA A 62 -4.57 -13.64 -6.35
C ALA A 62 -3.87 -12.52 -5.57
N HIS A 63 -3.39 -12.82 -4.36
CA HIS A 63 -2.60 -11.89 -3.57
C HIS A 63 -1.23 -11.60 -4.21
N LYS A 64 -0.54 -12.63 -4.74
CA LYS A 64 0.71 -12.46 -5.49
C LYS A 64 0.54 -11.55 -6.70
N GLU A 65 -0.48 -11.81 -7.51
CA GLU A 65 -0.76 -11.03 -8.71
C GLU A 65 -1.06 -9.56 -8.34
N ARG A 66 -1.90 -9.36 -7.32
CA ARG A 66 -2.20 -8.02 -6.80
C ARG A 66 -0.94 -7.27 -6.35
N VAL A 67 -0.06 -7.92 -5.58
CA VAL A 67 1.23 -7.36 -5.15
C VAL A 67 2.11 -7.02 -6.35
N SER A 68 2.19 -7.91 -7.33
CA SER A 68 2.95 -7.70 -8.57
C SER A 68 2.46 -6.45 -9.31
N GLN A 69 1.14 -6.32 -9.49
CA GLN A 69 0.53 -5.15 -10.13
C GLN A 69 0.82 -3.85 -9.37
N MET A 70 0.85 -3.87 -8.04
CA MET A 70 1.18 -2.68 -7.23
C MET A 70 2.65 -2.29 -7.34
N ILE A 71 3.58 -3.25 -7.42
CA ILE A 71 5.01 -2.98 -7.58
C ILE A 71 5.33 -2.48 -8.99
N GLN A 72 4.57 -2.93 -9.99
CA GLN A 72 4.77 -2.57 -11.39
C GLN A 72 4.03 -1.29 -11.81
N ASP A 73 3.34 -0.60 -10.88
CA ASP A 73 2.48 0.55 -11.17
C ASP A 73 1.49 0.26 -12.31
N SER A 74 0.88 -0.94 -12.29
CA SER A 74 -0.02 -1.38 -13.37
C SER A 74 -1.20 -0.42 -13.53
N ASN A 75 -1.53 -0.09 -14.78
CA ASN A 75 -2.65 0.79 -15.12
C ASN A 75 -3.49 0.16 -16.25
N PRO A 76 -4.75 -0.23 -16.01
CA PRO A 76 -5.54 -0.01 -14.79
C PRO A 76 -5.16 -0.94 -13.62
N PHE A 77 -5.43 -0.49 -12.39
CA PHE A 77 -5.30 -1.29 -11.16
C PHE A 77 -6.69 -1.53 -10.54
N GLU A 78 -7.06 -2.79 -10.32
CA GLU A 78 -8.40 -3.17 -9.81
C GLU A 78 -9.56 -2.49 -10.57
N SER A 79 -9.44 -2.42 -11.90
CA SER A 79 -10.39 -1.77 -12.81
C SER A 79 -10.51 -0.24 -12.68
N GLU A 80 -9.64 0.41 -11.92
CA GLU A 80 -9.58 1.87 -11.78
C GLU A 80 -8.30 2.42 -12.43
N ALA A 81 -8.34 3.67 -12.91
CA ALA A 81 -7.14 4.30 -13.43
C ALA A 81 -6.17 4.59 -12.28
N LEU A 82 -4.90 4.21 -12.47
CA LEU A 82 -3.82 4.61 -11.58
C LEU A 82 -3.42 6.06 -11.90
N LEU A 83 -3.62 6.97 -10.95
CA LEU A 83 -3.39 8.40 -11.12
C LEU A 83 -2.00 8.80 -10.65
N ASP A 84 -1.50 8.17 -9.58
CA ASP A 84 -0.18 8.41 -9.03
C ASP A 84 0.26 7.22 -8.17
N ALA A 85 1.58 7.03 -8.04
CA ALA A 85 2.20 6.05 -7.17
C ALA A 85 3.32 6.71 -6.35
N LYS A 86 3.37 6.38 -5.06
CA LYS A 86 4.36 6.92 -4.12
C LYS A 86 5.07 5.80 -3.40
N CYS A 87 6.39 5.78 -3.56
CA CYS A 87 7.27 4.85 -2.87
C CYS A 87 7.78 5.45 -1.56
N PHE A 88 7.75 4.65 -0.50
CA PHE A 88 8.20 4.97 0.85
C PHE A 88 9.36 4.03 1.20
N MET A 89 10.57 4.56 1.10
CA MET A 89 11.84 3.93 1.48
C MET A 89 12.51 4.74 2.56
#